data_AF-A0A853C9I9-F1
#
_entry.id   AF-A0A853C9I9-F1
#
_cell.length_a   1.000
_cell.length_b   1.000
_cell.length_c   1.000
_cell.angle_alpha   90.00
_cell.angle_beta   90.00
_cell.angle_gamma   90.00
#
_symmetry.space_group_name_H-M   'P 1'
#
loop_
_entity.id
_entity.type
_entity.pdbx_description
1 polymer ?
#
loop_
_entity_poly.entity_id
_entity_poly.type
_entity_poly.pdbx_seq_one_letter_code
_entity_poly.pdbx_strand_id
1 'polypeptide(L)'
;MKRRFALVAAWVVAAAAAVGVGFLAVSLIDASAATPAQRGLPAVSNATEATDPSVTPAAGEQSTPGGTVYATCLDGTAQLAGAPAAGWTVETSPDQVEFRNGSAKIEVGADCSTGAPQFTVEDGGAAATSPSSTPGVPASSTGVDDHGGNRHGGGHGSDD
;
A
#
# COMPACT_ATOMS: atom_id res chain seq x y z
N MET A 1 -27.95 -9.90 -29.69
CA MET A 1 -26.60 -10.50 -29.60
C MET A 1 -25.54 -9.76 -30.45
N LYS A 2 -25.82 -9.36 -31.70
CA LYS A 2 -24.84 -8.68 -32.59
C LYS A 2 -24.25 -7.35 -32.06
N ARG A 3 -24.98 -6.59 -31.25
CA ARG A 3 -24.51 -5.30 -30.69
C ARG A 3 -23.45 -5.43 -29.59
N ARG A 4 -23.41 -6.57 -28.87
CA ARG A 4 -22.42 -6.80 -27.81
C ARG A 4 -21.03 -7.08 -28.37
N PHE A 5 -20.96 -7.73 -29.53
CA PHE A 5 -19.69 -8.00 -30.21
C PHE A 5 -19.03 -6.74 -30.78
N ALA A 6 -19.82 -5.76 -31.24
CA ALA A 6 -19.29 -4.51 -31.76
C ALA A 6 -18.59 -3.66 -30.67
N LEU A 7 -19.11 -3.69 -29.43
CA LEU A 7 -18.54 -2.96 -28.31
C LEU A 7 -17.22 -3.57 -27.81
N VAL A 8 -17.10 -4.90 -27.85
CA VAL A 8 -15.86 -5.61 -27.46
C VAL A 8 -14.75 -5.34 -28.49
N ALA A 9 -15.07 -5.39 -29.79
CA ALA A 9 -14.09 -5.11 -30.85
C ALA A 9 -13.59 -3.65 -30.79
N ALA A 10 -14.49 -2.69 -30.54
CA ALA A 10 -14.13 -1.29 -30.38
C ALA A 10 -13.18 -1.06 -29.19
N TRP A 11 -13.32 -1.82 -28.11
CA TRP A 11 -12.46 -1.72 -26.92
C TRP A 11 -11.04 -2.25 -27.16
N VAL A 12 -10.91 -3.36 -27.90
CA VAL A 12 -9.58 -3.95 -28.22
C VAL A 12 -8.75 -3.03 -29.12
N VAL A 13 -9.38 -2.33 -30.06
CA VAL A 13 -8.68 -1.37 -30.94
C VAL A 13 -8.12 -0.17 -30.15
N ALA A 14 -8.81 0.26 -29.09
CA ALA A 14 -8.33 1.36 -28.23
C ALA A 14 -7.11 0.96 -27.39
N ALA A 15 -7.05 -0.28 -26.90
CA ALA A 15 -5.95 -0.76 -26.08
C ALA A 15 -4.62 -0.85 -26.86
N ALA A 16 -4.66 -1.23 -28.14
CA ALA A 16 -3.46 -1.35 -28.97
C ALA A 16 -2.80 0.01 -29.28
N ALA A 17 -3.58 1.08 -29.39
CA ALA A 17 -3.06 2.42 -29.67
C ALA A 17 -2.26 3.01 -28.48
N ALA A 18 -2.62 2.67 -27.24
CA ALA A 18 -1.94 3.17 -26.04
C ALA A 18 -0.51 2.63 -25.89
N VAL A 19 -0.28 1.38 -26.28
CA VAL A 19 1.05 0.74 -26.22
C VAL A 19 2.02 1.37 -27.23
N GLY A 20 1.53 1.86 -28.37
CA GLY A 20 2.36 2.48 -29.40
C GLY A 20 2.95 3.84 -29.02
N VAL A 21 2.27 4.62 -28.18
CA VAL A 21 2.75 5.97 -27.76
C VAL A 21 3.79 5.87 -26.65
N GLY A 22 3.68 4.87 -25.77
CA GLY A 22 4.65 4.67 -24.67
C GLY A 22 6.06 4.35 -25.15
N PHE A 23 6.20 3.65 -26.29
CA PHE A 23 7.52 3.24 -26.80
C PHE A 23 8.32 4.39 -27.43
N LEU A 24 7.67 5.45 -27.92
CA LEU A 24 8.37 6.61 -28.48
C LEU A 24 9.00 7.52 -27.42
N ALA A 25 8.46 7.57 -26.21
CA ALA A 25 8.99 8.40 -25.14
C ALA A 25 10.32 7.88 -24.57
N VAL A 26 10.52 6.55 -24.54
CA VAL A 26 11.75 5.92 -24.04
C VAL A 26 12.94 6.16 -24.99
N SER A 27 12.71 6.27 -26.30
CA SER A 27 13.79 6.53 -27.26
C SER A 27 14.31 7.97 -27.27
N LEU A 28 13.59 8.95 -26.71
CA LEU A 28 14.09 10.33 -26.65
C LEU A 28 15.05 10.60 -25.47
N ILE A 29 15.03 9.75 -24.44
CA ILE A 29 15.86 9.93 -23.25
C ILE A 29 17.32 9.48 -23.49
N ASP A 30 17.59 8.68 -24.52
CA ASP A 30 18.95 8.22 -24.84
C ASP A 30 19.76 9.24 -25.68
N ALA A 31 19.11 10.23 -26.31
CA ALA A 31 19.78 11.19 -27.19
C ALA A 31 20.29 12.47 -26.50
N SER A 32 20.00 12.67 -25.21
CA SER A 32 20.34 13.92 -24.49
C SER A 32 21.71 13.86 -23.79
N ALA A 33 22.49 12.81 -24.02
CA ALA A 33 23.84 12.64 -23.48
C ALA A 33 24.96 13.18 -24.40
N ALA A 34 24.65 14.09 -25.34
CA ALA A 34 25.67 14.79 -26.12
C ALA A 34 26.38 15.85 -25.26
N THR A 35 27.46 15.42 -24.61
CA THR A 35 28.38 16.27 -23.85
C THR A 35 29.03 17.27 -24.80
N PRO A 36 28.96 18.59 -24.56
CA PRO A 36 29.81 19.53 -25.28
C PRO A 36 31.26 19.29 -24.85
N ALA A 37 32.10 18.93 -25.82
CA ALA A 37 33.54 18.84 -25.63
C ALA A 37 34.09 20.23 -25.27
N GLN A 38 34.20 20.52 -23.97
CA GLN A 38 34.84 21.73 -23.47
C GLN A 38 36.37 21.60 -23.60
N ARG A 39 36.89 22.42 -24.51
CA ARG A 39 38.31 22.71 -24.74
C ARG A 39 38.99 23.06 -23.41
N GLY A 40 40.11 22.41 -23.14
CA GLY A 40 40.82 22.47 -21.86
C GLY A 40 41.33 23.85 -21.43
N LEU A 41 41.26 24.06 -20.12
CA LEU A 41 42.08 24.97 -19.33
C LEU A 41 42.54 24.21 -18.07
N PRO A 42 43.78 24.41 -17.58
CA PRO A 42 44.28 23.72 -16.40
C PRO A 42 43.91 24.46 -15.10
N ALA A 43 43.87 23.70 -13.99
CA ALA A 43 43.69 24.08 -12.58
C ALA A 43 42.23 24.38 -12.18
N VAL A 44 41.67 23.86 -11.07
CA VAL A 44 42.22 23.55 -9.74
C VAL A 44 41.53 22.28 -9.20
N SER A 45 42.29 21.29 -8.72
CA SER A 45 41.75 20.14 -8.00
C SER A 45 41.37 20.53 -6.58
N ASN A 46 40.16 21.05 -6.40
CA ASN A 46 39.45 20.93 -5.13
C ASN A 46 38.42 19.81 -5.29
N ALA A 47 38.89 18.56 -5.21
CA ALA A 47 38.00 17.42 -5.01
C ALA A 47 37.54 17.46 -3.55
N THR A 48 36.54 18.29 -3.26
CA THR A 48 35.67 18.03 -2.13
C THR A 48 34.78 16.87 -2.57
N GLU A 49 35.16 15.65 -2.20
CA GLU A 49 34.21 14.54 -2.13
C GLU A 49 33.10 14.97 -1.19
N ALA A 50 32.01 15.51 -1.76
CA ALA A 50 30.75 15.57 -1.06
C ALA A 50 30.31 14.12 -0.91
N THR A 51 30.65 13.50 0.23
CA THR A 51 29.97 12.29 0.68
C THR A 51 28.53 12.69 0.92
N ASP A 52 27.70 12.58 -0.13
CA ASP A 52 26.26 12.70 0.01
C ASP A 52 25.85 11.65 1.04
N PRO A 53 25.26 12.01 2.19
CA PRO A 53 24.80 11.01 3.13
C PRO A 53 23.73 10.19 2.42
N SER A 54 24.09 8.98 1.98
CA SER A 54 23.16 7.99 1.48
C SER A 54 22.24 7.61 2.63
N VAL A 55 21.16 8.38 2.82
CA VAL A 55 20.12 8.05 3.78
C VAL A 55 19.39 6.84 3.23
N THR A 56 19.64 5.67 3.83
CA THR A 56 18.88 4.47 3.53
C THR A 56 17.41 4.75 3.80
N PRO A 57 16.50 4.58 2.82
CA PRO A 57 15.08 4.79 3.02
C PRO A 57 14.57 3.94 4.19
N ALA A 58 13.74 4.54 5.05
CA ALA A 58 13.10 3.79 6.11
C ALA A 58 12.08 2.81 5.49
N ALA A 59 12.22 1.53 5.83
CA ALA A 59 11.34 0.46 5.37
C ALA A 59 10.63 -0.18 6.55
N GLY A 60 9.42 -0.70 6.31
CA GLY A 60 8.62 -1.43 7.29
C GLY A 60 7.72 -2.46 6.62
N GLU A 61 7.18 -3.36 7.43
CA GLU A 61 6.22 -4.38 6.99
C GLU A 61 5.03 -4.48 7.93
N GLN A 62 3.87 -4.81 7.38
CA GLN A 62 2.61 -5.04 8.10
C GLN A 62 1.99 -6.35 7.64
N SER A 63 1.81 -7.29 8.57
CA SER A 63 1.14 -8.56 8.29
C SER A 63 -0.37 -8.43 8.57
N THR A 64 -1.18 -8.99 7.69
CA THR A 64 -2.65 -9.07 7.81
C THR A 64 -3.14 -10.48 7.47
N PRO A 65 -4.40 -10.84 7.72
CA PRO A 65 -4.98 -12.08 7.21
C PRO A 65 -4.92 -12.21 5.67
N GLY A 66 -4.90 -11.09 4.94
CA GLY A 66 -4.88 -11.06 3.48
C GLY A 66 -3.50 -11.17 2.85
N GLY A 67 -2.44 -10.96 3.62
CA GLY A 67 -1.06 -10.95 3.14
C GLY A 67 -0.15 -10.02 3.94
N THR A 68 1.05 -9.79 3.42
CA THR A 68 2.04 -8.87 4.00
C THR A 68 2.18 -7.66 3.10
N VAL A 69 2.19 -6.47 3.70
CA VAL A 69 2.43 -5.20 3.01
C VAL A 69 3.79 -4.66 3.41
N TYR A 70 4.56 -4.23 2.43
CA TYR A 70 5.84 -3.58 2.60
C TYR A 70 5.67 -2.12 2.23
N ALA A 71 6.26 -1.23 3.03
CA ALA A 71 6.31 0.19 2.75
C ALA A 71 7.74 0.70 2.86
N THR A 72 8.12 1.58 1.95
CA THR A 72 9.37 2.34 2.04
C THR A 72 9.06 3.83 1.91
N CYS A 73 9.60 4.66 2.78
CA CYS A 73 9.43 6.11 2.69
C CYS A 73 10.55 6.72 1.86
N LEU A 74 10.19 7.32 0.73
CA LEU A 74 11.09 8.09 -0.13
C LEU A 74 10.55 9.51 -0.26
N ASP A 75 11.34 10.50 0.15
CA ASP A 75 10.96 11.92 0.07
C ASP A 75 9.59 12.24 0.71
N GLY A 76 9.29 11.59 1.84
CA GLY A 76 8.01 11.75 2.55
C GLY A 76 6.81 11.06 1.90
N THR A 77 7.02 10.31 0.82
CA THR A 77 5.98 9.54 0.12
C THR A 77 6.16 8.05 0.39
N ALA A 78 5.06 7.35 0.67
CA ALA A 78 5.07 5.90 0.83
C ALA A 78 5.13 5.21 -0.54
N GLN A 79 6.09 4.30 -0.71
CA GLN A 79 6.08 3.31 -1.78
C GLN A 79 5.63 1.98 -1.20
N LEU A 80 4.47 1.50 -1.68
CA LEU A 80 3.80 0.32 -1.17
C LEU A 80 3.99 -0.89 -2.10
N ALA A 81 4.10 -2.08 -1.51
CA ALA A 81 4.05 -3.36 -2.20
C ALA A 81 3.31 -4.39 -1.35
N GLY A 82 2.60 -5.33 -1.99
CA GLY A 82 1.84 -6.38 -1.30
C GLY A 82 2.21 -7.79 -1.73
N ALA A 83 2.36 -8.69 -0.76
CA ALA A 83 2.50 -10.13 -0.96
C ALA A 83 1.23 -10.84 -0.43
N PRO A 84 0.30 -11.28 -1.31
CA PRO A 84 -0.96 -11.86 -0.87
C PRO A 84 -0.78 -13.22 -0.21
N ALA A 85 -1.60 -13.50 0.80
CA ALA A 85 -1.75 -14.83 1.39
C ALA A 85 -2.46 -15.79 0.41
N ALA A 86 -2.38 -17.10 0.69
CA ALA A 86 -3.02 -18.11 -0.14
C ALA A 86 -4.55 -17.86 -0.25
N GLY A 87 -5.05 -17.83 -1.48
CA GLY A 87 -6.47 -17.59 -1.77
C GLY A 87 -6.89 -16.11 -1.80
N TRP A 88 -5.97 -15.17 -1.50
CA TRP A 88 -6.20 -13.74 -1.63
C TRP A 88 -5.62 -13.19 -2.94
N THR A 89 -6.27 -12.20 -3.52
CA THR A 89 -5.74 -11.39 -4.63
C THR A 89 -5.28 -10.05 -4.11
N VAL A 90 -4.24 -9.47 -4.71
CA VAL A 90 -3.72 -8.14 -4.35
C VAL A 90 -3.97 -7.13 -5.46
N GLU A 91 -4.42 -5.94 -5.10
CA GLU A 91 -4.48 -4.73 -5.93
C GLU A 91 -3.62 -3.65 -5.27
N THR A 92 -2.73 -3.01 -6.01
CA THR A 92 -1.82 -1.97 -5.48
C THR A 92 -2.12 -0.64 -6.15
N SER A 93 -2.36 0.37 -5.33
CA SER A 93 -2.54 1.77 -5.69
C SER A 93 -1.42 2.61 -5.06
N PRO A 94 -1.20 3.86 -5.49
CA PRO A 94 -0.13 4.70 -4.95
C PRO A 94 -0.21 4.92 -3.42
N ASP A 95 -1.42 4.87 -2.88
CA ASP A 95 -1.77 5.21 -1.49
C ASP A 95 -2.15 3.99 -0.64
N GLN A 96 -2.48 2.84 -1.25
CA GLN A 96 -2.92 1.65 -0.52
C GLN A 96 -2.64 0.34 -1.26
N VAL A 97 -2.55 -0.75 -0.48
CA VAL A 97 -2.60 -2.14 -0.95
C VAL A 97 -3.92 -2.74 -0.49
N GLU A 98 -4.65 -3.33 -1.43
CA GLU A 98 -5.92 -4.00 -1.15
C GLU A 98 -5.78 -5.51 -1.35
N PHE A 99 -6.21 -6.30 -0.36
CA PHE A 99 -6.36 -7.75 -0.46
C PHE A 99 -7.84 -8.13 -0.55
N ARG A 100 -8.19 -8.98 -1.52
CA ARG A 100 -9.56 -9.50 -1.73
C ARG A 100 -9.62 -11.02 -1.67
N ASN A 101 -10.65 -11.54 -1.03
CA ASN A 101 -11.03 -12.96 -1.06
C ASN A 101 -12.56 -13.08 -0.99
N GLY A 102 -13.20 -13.25 -2.15
CA GLY A 102 -14.66 -13.28 -2.24
C GLY A 102 -15.30 -11.96 -1.80
N SER A 103 -16.02 -11.97 -0.68
CA SER A 103 -16.62 -10.78 -0.06
C SER A 103 -15.76 -10.13 1.01
N ALA A 104 -14.62 -10.73 1.36
CA ALA A 104 -13.68 -10.14 2.31
C ALA A 104 -12.74 -9.16 1.58
N LYS A 105 -12.51 -8.01 2.22
CA LYS A 105 -11.63 -6.95 1.74
C LYS A 105 -10.78 -6.43 2.91
N ILE A 106 -9.49 -6.26 2.68
CA ILE A 106 -8.56 -5.61 3.62
C ILE A 106 -7.81 -4.54 2.83
N GLU A 107 -7.84 -3.30 3.28
CA GLU A 107 -7.08 -2.19 2.70
C GLU A 107 -5.99 -1.78 3.68
N VAL A 108 -4.78 -1.58 3.17
CA VAL A 108 -3.62 -1.19 3.96
C VAL A 108 -2.99 0.03 3.32
N GLY A 109 -3.03 1.16 4.01
CA GLY A 109 -2.30 2.37 3.66
C GLY A 109 -1.03 2.51 4.47
N ALA A 110 -0.11 3.37 4.03
CA ALA A 110 1.01 3.83 4.86
C ALA A 110 1.21 5.34 4.74
N ASP A 111 1.44 5.99 5.88
CA ASP A 111 1.83 7.40 5.97
C ASP A 111 3.33 7.52 6.29
N CYS A 112 4.01 8.47 5.66
CA CYS A 112 5.45 8.70 5.81
C CYS A 112 5.79 10.04 6.48
N SER A 113 4.83 10.70 7.15
CA SER A 113 5.03 12.03 7.75
C SER A 113 6.10 12.06 8.85
N THR A 114 6.39 10.92 9.47
CA THR A 114 7.40 10.76 10.53
C THR A 114 8.78 10.30 10.02
N GLY A 115 8.94 10.16 8.70
CA GLY A 115 10.16 9.63 8.08
C GLY A 115 10.29 8.10 8.11
N ALA A 116 9.33 7.40 8.73
CA ALA A 116 9.17 5.95 8.69
C ALA A 116 7.70 5.60 8.37
N PRO A 117 7.43 4.44 7.74
CA PRO A 117 6.08 4.10 7.34
C PRO A 117 5.19 3.80 8.56
N GLN A 118 4.05 4.46 8.64
CA GLN A 118 2.99 4.26 9.62
C GLN A 118 1.80 3.59 8.93
N PHE A 119 1.57 2.31 9.20
CA PHE A 119 0.53 1.54 8.53
C PHE A 119 -0.85 1.81 9.12
N THR A 120 -1.87 1.91 8.27
CA THR A 120 -3.29 1.90 8.65
C THR A 120 -3.96 0.72 7.97
N VAL A 121 -4.71 -0.08 8.72
CA VAL A 121 -5.41 -1.26 8.21
C VAL A 121 -6.92 -1.03 8.35
N GLU A 122 -7.64 -1.12 7.23
CA GLU A 122 -9.10 -1.03 7.18
C GLU A 122 -9.69 -2.36 6.71
N ASP A 123 -10.48 -2.98 7.58
CA ASP A 123 -11.23 -4.19 7.24
C ASP A 123 -12.53 -3.78 6.56
N GLY A 124 -12.62 -3.99 5.25
CA GLY A 124 -13.80 -3.69 4.42
C GLY A 124 -14.93 -4.72 4.59
N GLY A 125 -15.23 -5.11 5.84
CA GLY A 125 -16.29 -6.05 6.17
C GLY A 125 -17.60 -5.64 5.50
N ALA A 126 -18.26 -6.62 4.87
CA ALA A 126 -19.50 -6.44 4.13
C ALA A 126 -20.46 -5.52 4.87
N ALA A 127 -20.59 -4.27 4.38
CA ALA A 127 -21.48 -3.21 4.86
C ALA A 127 -22.18 -3.55 6.19
N ALA A 128 -21.44 -3.48 7.30
CA ALA A 128 -22.05 -3.59 8.60
C ALA A 128 -23.00 -2.40 8.75
N THR A 129 -24.30 -2.67 8.75
CA THR A 129 -25.36 -1.72 9.10
C THR A 129 -24.90 -0.96 10.34
N SER A 130 -24.57 0.32 10.20
CA SER A 130 -23.91 1.11 11.23
C SER A 130 -24.69 1.06 12.55
N PRO A 131 -24.14 0.56 13.66
CA PRO A 131 -24.64 0.95 14.97
C PRO A 131 -24.13 2.36 15.23
N SER A 132 -25.06 3.32 15.25
CA SER A 132 -24.87 4.67 15.75
C SER A 132 -24.12 4.64 17.08
N SER A 133 -22.82 4.95 17.05
CA SER A 133 -21.96 4.93 18.23
C SER A 133 -22.01 6.30 18.89
N THR A 134 -22.72 6.40 20.01
CA THR A 134 -22.67 7.55 20.93
C THR A 134 -21.27 7.65 21.55
N PRO A 135 -20.66 8.84 21.70
CA PRO A 135 -19.32 8.96 22.28
C PRO A 135 -19.29 8.60 23.77
N GLY A 136 -18.62 7.49 24.11
CA GLY A 136 -18.29 7.10 25.49
C GLY A 136 -16.87 7.55 25.85
N VAL A 137 -16.76 8.33 26.92
CA VAL A 137 -15.52 8.89 27.50
C VAL A 137 -14.52 7.78 27.90
N PRO A 138 -13.20 7.95 27.72
CA PRO A 138 -12.21 6.94 28.11
C PRO A 138 -11.99 6.95 29.64
N ALA A 139 -12.10 5.77 30.26
CA ALA A 139 -11.68 5.54 31.64
C ALA A 139 -10.30 4.88 31.66
N SER A 140 -9.32 5.60 32.20
CA SER A 140 -8.01 5.06 32.59
C SER A 140 -8.16 4.11 33.77
N SER A 141 -7.53 2.94 33.71
CA SER A 141 -7.15 2.20 34.92
C SER A 141 -5.95 1.29 34.67
N THR A 142 -4.86 1.64 35.31
CA THR A 142 -3.70 0.80 35.64
C THR A 142 -4.09 -0.31 36.63
N GLY A 143 -3.54 -1.52 36.46
CA GLY A 143 -3.18 -2.36 37.62
C GLY A 143 -3.56 -3.85 37.57
N VAL A 144 -2.52 -4.68 37.40
CA VAL A 144 -2.15 -5.90 38.18
C VAL A 144 -3.21 -6.98 38.47
N ASP A 145 -2.87 -8.20 38.00
CA ASP A 145 -3.08 -9.57 38.52
C ASP A 145 -4.06 -9.83 39.68
N ASP A 146 -4.90 -10.88 39.62
CA ASP A 146 -4.56 -12.24 40.09
C ASP A 146 -5.78 -13.16 40.34
N HIS A 147 -5.55 -14.46 40.11
CA HIS A 147 -6.19 -15.68 40.65
C HIS A 147 -7.72 -15.90 40.83
N GLY A 148 -8.12 -17.14 40.51
CA GLY A 148 -9.06 -17.91 41.35
C GLY A 148 -10.42 -18.19 40.71
N GLY A 149 -10.63 -19.44 40.31
CA GLY A 149 -11.83 -19.86 39.59
C GLY A 149 -13.11 -19.92 40.42
N ASN A 150 -14.24 -20.12 39.74
CA ASN A 150 -15.38 -20.81 40.31
C ASN A 150 -16.26 -21.36 39.18
N ARG A 151 -16.55 -22.66 39.24
CA ARG A 151 -17.49 -23.37 38.38
C ARG A 151 -18.90 -23.14 38.88
N HIS A 152 -19.76 -22.46 38.14
CA HIS A 152 -21.22 -22.53 38.26
C HIS A 152 -21.74 -22.49 36.81
N GLY A 153 -22.42 -23.48 36.23
CA GLY A 153 -23.49 -24.28 36.82
C GLY A 153 -24.79 -23.50 36.70
N GLY A 154 -25.50 -23.62 35.57
CA GLY A 154 -26.77 -22.93 35.36
C GLY A 154 -27.38 -23.28 34.00
N GLY A 155 -28.17 -24.34 33.97
CA GLY A 155 -29.05 -24.64 32.85
C GLY A 155 -30.35 -23.86 32.94
N HIS A 156 -30.91 -23.51 31.79
CA HIS A 156 -32.32 -23.18 31.56
C HIS A 156 -32.55 -23.69 30.12
N GLY A 157 -33.46 -24.62 29.86
CA GLY A 157 -34.87 -24.55 30.16
C GLY A 157 -35.56 -24.51 28.80
N SER A 158 -36.32 -25.56 28.51
CA SER A 158 -37.21 -25.71 27.36
C SER A 158 -38.07 -24.47 27.13
N ASP A 159 -38.55 -24.27 25.89
CA ASP A 159 -39.97 -23.97 25.56
C ASP A 159 -40.14 -24.06 24.02
N ASP A 160 -41.03 -24.99 23.62
CA ASP A 160 -41.88 -25.08 22.42
C ASP A 160 -41.34 -24.97 20.98
#